data_AF-L9X9B5-F1
#
_entry.id   AF-L9X9B5-F1
#
_cell.length_a   1.000
_cell.length_b   1.000
_cell.length_c   1.000
_cell.angle_alpha   90.00
_cell.angle_beta   90.00
_cell.angle_gamma   90.00
#
_symmetry.space_group_name_H-M   'P 1'
#
loop_
_entity.id
_entity.type
_entity.pdbx_description
1 polymer ?
#
loop_
_entity_poly.entity_id
_entity_poly.type
_entity_poly.pdbx_seq_one_letter_code
_entity_poly.pdbx_strand_id
1 'polypeptide(L)'
;MGPIERFEEEYLDVSTSRATIRELLELFVGAVLFVLVAGALTWYLLGATIATYVAAGLAIVFAITIVSQTYWAITGRNDYRE
;
A
#
# COMPACT_ATOMS: atom_id res chain seq x y z
N MET A 1 30.05 -15.92 6.66
CA MET A 1 28.68 -15.47 6.35
C MET A 1 28.15 -16.41 5.28
N GLY A 2 27.31 -17.35 5.68
CA GLY A 2 26.67 -18.32 4.81
C GLY A 2 25.61 -17.67 3.92
N PRO A 3 25.21 -18.34 2.83
CA PRO A 3 24.22 -17.80 1.89
C PRO A 3 22.87 -17.51 2.57
N ILE A 4 22.50 -18.27 3.62
CA ILE A 4 21.27 -18.08 4.38
C ILE A 4 21.30 -16.77 5.20
N GLU A 5 22.43 -16.46 5.84
CA GLU A 5 22.60 -15.23 6.63
C GLU A 5 22.49 -13.97 5.76
N ARG A 6 22.95 -14.03 4.50
CA ARG A 6 22.78 -12.94 3.53
C ARG A 6 21.30 -12.71 3.17
N PHE A 7 20.55 -13.79 2.93
CA PHE A 7 19.12 -13.66 2.65
C PHE A 7 18.37 -13.12 3.87
N GLU A 8 18.71 -13.59 5.08
CA GLU A 8 18.10 -13.11 6.31
C GLU A 8 18.37 -11.62 6.55
N GLU A 9 19.60 -11.14 6.36
CA GLU A 9 19.94 -9.70 6.43
C GLU A 9 19.18 -8.87 5.39
N GLU A 10 19.03 -9.36 4.15
CA GLU A 10 18.31 -8.65 3.09
C GLU A 10 16.79 -8.59 3.34
N TYR A 11 16.19 -9.67 3.87
CA TYR A 11 14.79 -9.65 4.32
C TYR A 11 14.59 -8.77 5.55
N LEU A 12 15.56 -8.73 6.47
CA LEU A 12 15.52 -7.86 7.64
C LEU A 12 15.61 -6.39 7.25
N ASP A 13 16.45 -6.01 6.29
CA ASP A 13 16.60 -4.62 5.83
C ASP A 13 15.31 -4.10 5.17
N VAL A 14 14.67 -4.92 4.33
CA VAL A 14 13.33 -4.62 3.77
C VAL A 14 12.26 -4.50 4.87
N SER A 15 12.36 -5.27 5.95
CA SER A 15 11.45 -5.19 7.11
C SER A 15 11.67 -3.95 7.99
N THR A 16 12.78 -3.23 7.82
CA THR A 16 13.15 -2.10 8.68
C THR A 16 12.64 -0.75 8.14
N SER A 17 12.25 -0.68 6.86
CA SER A 17 11.67 0.51 6.26
C SER A 17 10.23 0.72 6.73
N ARG A 18 10.07 1.46 7.83
CA ARG A 18 8.76 1.87 8.35
C ARG A 18 8.17 2.95 7.44
N ALA A 19 6.92 2.75 7.01
CA ALA A 19 6.17 3.84 6.41
C ALA A 19 5.97 4.97 7.43
N THR A 20 6.46 6.16 7.11
CA THR A 20 6.22 7.36 7.92
C THR A 20 4.76 7.82 7.80
N ILE A 21 4.25 8.58 8.77
CA ILE A 21 2.89 9.18 8.69
C ILE A 21 2.73 10.01 7.40
N ARG A 22 3.80 10.71 6.99
CA ARG A 22 3.83 11.45 5.74
C ARG A 22 3.60 10.52 4.54
N GLU A 23 4.36 9.43 4.45
CA GLU A 23 4.23 8.45 3.36
C GLU A 23 2.84 7.80 3.34
N LEU A 24 2.24 7.53 4.50
CA LEU A 24 0.86 7.03 4.59
C LEU A 24 -0.15 8.05 4.06
N LEU A 25 0.02 9.34 4.36
CA LEU A 25 -0.84 10.41 3.84
C LEU A 25 -0.65 10.60 2.33
N GLU A 26 0.59 10.58 1.85
CA GLU A 26 0.90 10.65 0.42
C GLU A 26 0.30 9.45 -0.34
N LEU A 27 0.40 8.24 0.23
CA LEU A 27 -0.24 7.05 -0.30
C LEU A 27 -1.76 7.19 -0.34
N PHE A 28 -2.38 7.67 0.74
CA PHE A 28 -3.83 7.87 0.80
C PHE A 28 -4.31 8.88 -0.24
N VAL A 29 -3.65 10.04 -0.34
CA VAL A 29 -4.00 11.07 -1.32
C VAL A 29 -3.77 10.55 -2.73
N GLY A 30 -2.63 9.92 -2.99
CA GLY A 30 -2.32 9.32 -4.28
C GLY A 30 -3.34 8.27 -4.70
N ALA A 31 -3.75 7.39 -3.78
CA ALA A 31 -4.78 6.40 -4.00
C ALA A 31 -6.13 7.02 -4.37
N VAL A 32 -6.59 8.02 -3.62
CA VAL A 32 -7.86 8.72 -3.90
C VAL A 32 -7.81 9.38 -5.28
N LEU A 33 -6.75 10.14 -5.58
CA LEU A 33 -6.58 10.78 -6.88
C LEU A 33 -6.55 9.75 -8.02
N PHE A 34 -5.84 8.64 -7.82
CA PHE A 34 -5.76 7.57 -8.80
C PHE A 34 -7.12 6.95 -9.07
N VAL A 35 -7.88 6.59 -8.03
CA VAL A 35 -9.23 6.01 -8.18
C VAL A 35 -10.15 6.97 -8.92
N LEU A 36 -10.12 8.27 -8.59
CA LEU A 36 -10.95 9.28 -9.25
C LEU A 36 -10.59 9.43 -10.73
N VAL A 37 -9.30 9.55 -11.05
CA VAL A 37 -8.82 9.72 -12.43
C VAL A 37 -9.09 8.47 -13.25
N ALA A 38 -8.74 7.28 -12.74
CA ALA A 38 -8.99 6.02 -13.42
C ALA A 38 -10.49 5.76 -13.61
N GLY A 39 -11.30 6.06 -12.59
CA GLY A 39 -12.75 5.96 -12.64
C GLY A 39 -13.36 6.91 -13.68
N ALA A 40 -12.94 8.18 -13.71
CA ALA A 40 -13.42 9.17 -14.68
C ALA A 40 -13.02 8.79 -16.12
N LEU A 41 -11.79 8.33 -16.34
CA LEU A 41 -11.34 7.84 -17.64
C LEU A 41 -12.14 6.60 -18.09
N THR A 42 -12.34 5.65 -17.18
CA THR A 42 -13.13 4.45 -17.47
C THR A 42 -14.58 4.82 -17.78
N TRP A 43 -15.15 5.77 -17.05
CA TRP A 43 -16.50 6.28 -17.30
C TRP A 43 -16.61 6.90 -18.69
N TYR A 44 -15.63 7.73 -19.06
CA TYR A 44 -15.58 8.39 -20.36
C TYR A 44 -15.43 7.41 -21.52
N LEU A 45 -14.62 6.36 -21.37
CA LEU A 45 -14.28 5.43 -22.45
C LEU A 45 -15.20 4.21 -22.54
N LEU A 46 -15.64 3.69 -21.40
CA LEU A 46 -16.30 2.37 -21.27
C LEU A 46 -17.67 2.45 -20.59
N GLY A 47 -18.08 3.63 -20.13
CA GLY A 47 -19.39 3.88 -19.54
C GLY A 47 -19.48 3.62 -18.03
N ALA A 48 -20.64 3.93 -17.48
CA ALA A 48 -20.84 4.03 -16.03
C ALA A 48 -20.68 2.72 -15.27
N THR A 49 -21.21 1.61 -15.79
CA THR A 49 -21.17 0.31 -15.10
C THR A 49 -19.73 -0.18 -14.91
N ILE A 50 -18.92 -0.12 -15.96
CA ILE A 50 -17.52 -0.56 -15.91
C ILE A 50 -16.72 0.37 -15.00
N ALA A 51 -16.95 1.68 -15.08
CA ALA A 51 -16.30 2.65 -14.20
C ALA A 51 -16.55 2.38 -12.72
N THR A 52 -17.78 2.04 -12.36
CA THR A 52 -18.13 1.68 -10.98
C THR A 52 -17.36 0.44 -10.51
N TYR A 53 -17.29 -0.62 -11.33
CA TYR A 53 -16.54 -1.82 -10.97
C TYR A 53 -15.03 -1.54 -10.84
N VAL A 54 -14.45 -0.77 -11.74
CA VAL A 54 -13.04 -0.39 -11.68
C VAL A 54 -12.75 0.45 -10.43
N ALA A 55 -13.55 1.48 -10.17
CA ALA A 55 -13.38 2.33 -9.00
C ALA A 55 -13.54 1.54 -7.69
N ALA A 56 -14.55 0.67 -7.60
CA ALA A 56 -14.76 -0.18 -6.44
C ALA A 56 -13.61 -1.17 -6.22
N GLY A 57 -13.13 -1.82 -7.29
CA GLY A 57 -11.99 -2.74 -7.23
C GLY A 57 -10.71 -2.05 -6.77
N LEU A 58 -10.39 -0.88 -7.35
CA LEU A 58 -9.23 -0.09 -6.95
C LEU A 58 -9.34 0.41 -5.50
N ALA A 59 -10.53 0.86 -5.09
CA ALA A 59 -10.76 1.30 -3.71
C ALA A 59 -10.50 0.17 -2.71
N ILE A 60 -10.95 -1.06 -3.01
CA ILE A 60 -10.69 -2.23 -2.16
C ILE A 60 -9.19 -2.52 -2.07
N VAL A 61 -8.49 -2.53 -3.21
CA VAL A 61 -7.04 -2.79 -3.25
C VAL A 61 -6.30 -1.77 -2.40
N PHE A 62 -6.55 -0.47 -2.60
CA PHE A 62 -5.90 0.58 -1.83
C PHE A 62 -6.26 0.56 -0.35
N ALA A 63 -7.51 0.23 0.00
CA ALA A 63 -7.91 0.07 1.39
C ALA A 63 -7.08 -1.02 2.09
N ILE A 64 -6.93 -2.18 1.45
CA ILE A 64 -6.07 -3.26 1.95
C ILE A 64 -4.64 -2.77 2.10
N THR A 65 -4.08 -2.13 1.07
CA THR A 65 -2.71 -1.60 1.09
C THR A 65 -2.50 -0.62 2.25
N ILE A 66 -3.37 0.38 2.41
CA ILE A 66 -3.25 1.39 3.47
C ILE A 66 -3.36 0.74 4.84
N VAL A 67 -4.31 -0.18 5.04
CA VAL A 67 -4.45 -0.89 6.32
C VAL A 67 -3.20 -1.71 6.63
N SER A 68 -2.65 -2.43 5.65
CA SER A 68 -1.40 -3.19 5.84
C SER A 68 -0.23 -2.28 6.19
N GLN A 69 -0.04 -1.18 5.47
CA GLN A 69 1.04 -0.22 5.76
C GLN A 69 0.86 0.44 7.14
N THR A 70 -0.37 0.79 7.50
CA THR A 70 -0.70 1.36 8.80
C THR A 70 -0.45 0.37 9.93
N TYR A 71 -0.86 -0.89 9.75
CA TYR A 71 -0.59 -1.96 10.72
C TYR A 71 0.91 -2.05 10.99
N TRP A 72 1.75 -2.21 9.96
CA TRP A 72 3.20 -2.31 10.11
C TRP A 72 3.84 -1.04 10.68
N ALA A 73 3.33 0.14 10.35
CA ALA A 73 3.80 1.40 10.91
C ALA A 73 3.55 1.48 12.43
N ILE A 74 2.42 0.95 12.92
CA ILE A 74 2.04 0.93 14.34
C ILE A 74 2.72 -0.23 15.08
N THR A 75 2.68 -1.44 14.54
CA THR A 75 3.17 -2.66 15.18
C THR A 75 4.67 -2.88 14.98
N GLY A 76 5.36 -1.96 14.30
CA GLY A 76 6.79 -1.98 14.08
C GLY A 76 7.60 -2.15 15.36
N ARG A 77 7.88 -3.42 15.71
CA ARG A 77 9.00 -3.94 16.51
C ARG A 77 9.17 -3.26 17.88
N ASN A 78 8.29 -3.57 18.84
CA ASN A 78 8.70 -3.69 20.26
C ASN A 78 9.36 -5.06 20.52
N ASP A 79 9.08 -6.07 19.71
CA ASP A 79 9.43 -7.49 20.00
C ASP A 79 10.83 -7.94 19.57
N TYR A 80 11.73 -7.02 19.22
CA TYR A 80 13.13 -7.38 18.91
C TYR A 80 14.15 -6.56 19.69
N ARG A 81 13.69 -5.97 20.80
CA ARG A 81 14.54 -5.51 21.89
C ARG A 81 14.09 -6.21 23.17
N GLU A 82 14.08 -7.54 23.14
CA GLU A 82 14.34 -8.47 24.25
C GLU A 82 14.43 -9.90 23.71
#